data_AF-A0A9P7BP47-F1
#
_entry.id   AF-A0A9P7BP47-F1
#
_cell.length_a   1.000
_cell.length_b   1.000
_cell.length_c   1.000
_cell.angle_alpha   90.00
_cell.angle_beta   90.00
_cell.angle_gamma   90.00
#
_symmetry.space_group_name_H-M   'P 1'
#
loop_
_entity.id
_entity.type
_entity.pdbx_description
1 polymer ?
#
loop_
_entity_poly.entity_id
_entity_poly.type
_entity_poly.pdbx_seq_one_letter_code
_entity_poly.pdbx_strand_id
1 'polypeptide(L)'
;MEVIRLGLSNLPFMGESALLEGLQKSLKVYGEILDVGILLEPTTRTYMCTGYAILNVSAEHTNFKQLTHLIPWDEKREQGFYAVWNQMPHYCRYCHEEGHVVVDCPKRRARASCWNCGIDGHIAASCTRDKPSK
;
A
#
# COMPACT_ATOMS: atom_id res chain seq x y z
N MET A 1 -19.26 9.12 14.92
CA MET A 1 -19.25 8.21 13.75
C MET A 1 -18.21 8.70 12.76
N GLU A 2 -17.01 8.12 12.80
CA GLU A 2 -15.92 8.41 11.86
C GLU A 2 -15.92 7.32 10.80
N VAL A 3 -16.22 7.69 9.55
CA VAL A 3 -16.33 6.74 8.43
C VAL A 3 -15.18 6.98 7.45
N ILE A 4 -14.40 5.93 7.20
CA ILE A 4 -13.27 5.94 6.29
C ILE A 4 -13.59 5.11 5.06
N ARG A 5 -13.36 5.70 3.88
CA ARG A 5 -13.47 5.03 2.59
C ARG A 5 -12.08 4.61 2.13
N LEU A 6 -11.88 3.31 2.01
CA LEU A 6 -10.64 2.67 1.57
C LEU A 6 -10.75 2.30 0.10
N GLY A 7 -9.78 2.73 -0.70
CA GLY A 7 -9.47 2.15 -1.99
C GLY A 7 -8.48 1.00 -1.80
N LEU A 8 -8.79 -0.17 -2.35
CA LEU A 8 -7.97 -1.37 -2.21
C LEU A 8 -7.30 -1.71 -3.53
N SER A 9 -6.05 -2.15 -3.47
CA SER A 9 -5.23 -2.51 -4.63
C SER A 9 -4.31 -3.68 -4.29
N ASN A 10 -3.79 -4.36 -5.33
CA ASN A 10 -2.96 -5.56 -5.17
C ASN A 10 -3.70 -6.68 -4.42
N LEU A 11 -5.00 -6.82 -4.67
CA LEU A 11 -5.80 -7.89 -4.09
C LEU A 11 -5.48 -9.24 -4.79
N PRO A 12 -5.54 -10.37 -4.06
CA PRO A 12 -5.28 -11.67 -4.64
C PRO A 12 -6.31 -12.02 -5.73
N PHE A 13 -5.86 -12.76 -6.74
CA PHE A 13 -6.74 -13.28 -7.79
C PHE A 13 -7.38 -14.59 -7.33
N MET A 14 -8.60 -14.49 -6.81
CA MET A 14 -9.37 -15.64 -6.31
C MET A 14 -10.87 -15.42 -6.54
N GLY A 15 -11.69 -16.42 -6.24
CA GLY A 15 -13.15 -16.31 -6.38
C GLY A 15 -13.72 -15.15 -5.54
N GLU A 16 -14.76 -14.50 -6.07
CA GLU A 16 -15.39 -13.32 -5.46
C GLU A 16 -15.78 -13.55 -3.99
N SER A 17 -16.44 -14.66 -3.68
CA SER A 17 -16.86 -15.00 -2.32
C SER A 17 -15.68 -15.11 -1.35
N ALA A 18 -14.68 -15.93 -1.70
CA ALA A 18 -13.49 -16.15 -0.88
C ALA A 18 -12.68 -14.86 -0.68
N LEU A 19 -12.66 -13.99 -1.69
CA LEU A 19 -12.00 -12.70 -1.62
C LEU A 19 -12.74 -11.76 -0.66
N LEU A 20 -14.07 -11.65 -0.76
CA LEU A 20 -14.87 -10.83 0.15
C LEU A 20 -14.75 -11.31 1.60
N GLU A 21 -14.78 -12.62 1.83
CA GLU A 21 -14.56 -13.19 3.17
C GLU A 21 -13.17 -12.85 3.72
N GLY A 22 -12.13 -12.96 2.90
CA GLY A 22 -10.76 -12.61 3.29
C GLY A 22 -10.57 -11.12 3.58
N LEU A 23 -11.20 -10.26 2.77
CA LEU A 23 -11.24 -8.81 3.00
C LEU A 23 -11.94 -8.48 4.31
N GLN A 24 -13.11 -9.07 4.55
CA GLN A 24 -13.85 -8.86 5.80
C GLN A 24 -13.04 -9.29 7.01
N LYS A 25 -12.40 -10.46 6.95
CA LYS A 25 -11.56 -10.98 8.04
C LYS A 25 -10.38 -10.04 8.33
N SER A 26 -9.71 -9.54 7.29
CA SER A 26 -8.54 -8.67 7.41
C SER A 26 -8.91 -7.27 7.92
N LEU A 27 -10.01 -6.69 7.43
CA LEU A 27 -10.40 -5.32 7.72
C LEU A 27 -11.10 -5.15 9.07
N LYS A 28 -11.72 -6.20 9.60
CA LYS A 28 -12.41 -6.19 10.92
C LYS A 28 -11.50 -5.80 12.08
N VAL A 29 -10.18 -5.94 11.93
CA VAL A 29 -9.16 -5.54 12.93
C VAL A 29 -9.04 -4.02 13.05
N TYR A 30 -9.38 -3.29 12.00
CA TYR A 30 -9.18 -1.85 11.89
C TYR A 30 -10.46 -1.04 12.10
N GLY A 31 -11.63 -1.67 12.04
CA GLY A 31 -12.91 -1.00 12.20
C GLY A 31 -14.09 -1.93 11.98
N GLU A 32 -15.29 -1.41 12.19
CA GLU A 32 -16.53 -2.05 11.80
C GLU A 32 -16.75 -1.87 10.30
N ILE A 33 -16.92 -2.96 9.56
CA ILE A 33 -17.10 -2.92 8.11
C ILE A 33 -18.55 -2.57 7.81
N LEU A 34 -18.76 -1.41 7.17
CA LEU A 34 -20.08 -1.00 6.68
C LEU A 34 -20.36 -1.59 5.30
N ASP A 35 -19.35 -1.62 4.43
CA ASP A 35 -19.48 -2.15 3.06
C ASP A 35 -18.11 -2.56 2.51
N VAL A 36 -18.08 -3.55 1.62
CA VAL A 36 -16.85 -4.01 0.98
C VAL A 36 -17.16 -4.68 -0.35
N GLY A 37 -16.35 -4.39 -1.37
CA GLY A 37 -16.58 -4.88 -2.71
C GLY A 37 -15.34 -4.89 -3.59
N ILE A 38 -15.45 -5.61 -4.71
CA ILE A 38 -14.47 -5.55 -5.79
C ILE A 38 -14.89 -4.55 -6.86
N LEU A 39 -13.90 -3.97 -7.52
CA LEU A 39 -14.11 -3.10 -8.66
C LEU A 39 -13.86 -3.89 -9.93
N LEU A 40 -14.89 -3.93 -10.79
CA LEU A 40 -14.80 -4.51 -12.12
C LEU A 40 -14.62 -3.38 -13.14
N GLU A 41 -13.79 -3.61 -14.15
CA GLU A 41 -13.68 -2.67 -15.25
C GLU A 41 -15.05 -2.47 -15.92
N PRO A 42 -15.50 -1.23 -16.16
CA PRO A 42 -16.84 -0.98 -16.70
C PRO A 42 -17.10 -1.62 -18.07
N THR A 43 -16.06 -1.75 -18.90
CA THR A 43 -16.19 -2.25 -20.27
C THR A 43 -16.14 -3.76 -20.32
N THR A 44 -15.05 -4.37 -19.83
CA THR A 44 -14.84 -5.83 -19.94
C THR A 44 -15.37 -6.61 -18.75
N ARG A 45 -15.82 -5.94 -17.68
CA ARG A 45 -16.15 -6.54 -16.37
C ARG A 45 -15.00 -7.38 -15.80
N THR A 46 -13.77 -7.07 -16.22
CA THR A 46 -12.59 -7.77 -15.73
C THR A 46 -12.23 -7.27 -14.35
N TYR A 47 -11.98 -8.19 -13.44
CA TYR A 47 -11.43 -7.89 -12.13
C TYR A 47 -9.95 -7.54 -12.25
N MET A 48 -9.59 -6.31 -11.88
CA MET A 48 -8.22 -5.80 -11.95
C MET A 48 -7.49 -5.80 -10.61
N CYS A 49 -7.81 -6.75 -9.71
CA CYS A 49 -7.20 -6.81 -8.38
C CYS A 49 -7.41 -5.52 -7.55
N THR A 50 -8.51 -4.82 -7.81
CA THR A 50 -8.91 -3.57 -7.15
C THR A 50 -10.26 -3.74 -6.48
N GLY A 51 -10.45 -3.02 -5.38
CA GLY A 51 -11.67 -3.07 -4.59
C GLY A 51 -11.85 -1.81 -3.76
N TYR A 52 -12.88 -1.82 -2.95
CA TYR A 52 -13.15 -0.76 -2.00
C TYR A 52 -13.67 -1.35 -0.69
N ALA A 53 -13.46 -0.63 0.41
CA ALA A 53 -14.09 -0.93 1.68
C ALA A 53 -14.48 0.35 2.39
N ILE A 54 -15.55 0.30 3.17
CA ILE A 54 -16.03 1.40 3.99
C ILE A 54 -16.02 0.91 5.43
N LEU A 55 -15.20 1.55 6.26
CA LEU A 55 -15.06 1.20 7.66
C LEU A 55 -15.58 2.33 8.54
N ASN A 56 -16.25 1.95 9.61
CA ASN A 56 -16.55 2.80 10.74
C ASN A 56 -15.46 2.58 11.80
N VAL A 57 -14.69 3.62 12.09
CA VAL A 57 -13.58 3.61 13.05
C VAL A 57 -13.93 4.37 14.33
N SER A 58 -15.23 4.66 14.56
CA SER A 58 -15.69 5.39 15.75
C SER A 58 -15.26 4.66 17.04
N ALA A 59 -14.46 5.35 17.86
CA ALA A 59 -13.75 4.81 19.01
C ALA A 59 -14.62 4.43 20.22
N GLU A 60 -15.95 4.34 20.07
CA GLU A 60 -16.85 4.24 21.22
C GLU A 60 -16.85 2.83 21.84
N HIS A 61 -16.36 1.78 21.16
CA HIS A 61 -16.47 0.42 21.69
C HIS A 61 -15.28 -0.55 21.47
N THR A 62 -14.15 -0.18 20.85
CA THR A 62 -13.12 -1.19 20.51
C THR A 62 -11.70 -0.65 20.34
N ASN A 63 -10.72 -1.44 20.79
CA ASN A 63 -9.28 -1.23 20.64
C ASN A 63 -8.82 -1.59 19.22
N PHE A 64 -9.30 -0.86 18.20
CA PHE A 64 -8.91 -1.08 16.81
C PHE A 64 -7.44 -0.71 16.56
N LYS A 65 -6.79 -1.44 15.64
CA LYS A 65 -5.43 -1.11 15.21
C LYS A 65 -5.47 0.09 14.25
N GLN A 66 -4.41 0.92 14.26
CA GLN A 66 -4.26 2.01 13.29
C GLN A 66 -4.14 1.46 11.86
N LEU A 67 -4.90 2.07 10.93
CA LEU A 67 -4.85 1.74 9.51
C LEU A 67 -3.46 2.03 8.92
N THR A 68 -2.93 1.07 8.17
CA THR A 68 -1.64 1.14 7.49
C THR A 68 -1.82 0.98 5.98
N HIS A 69 -0.87 1.46 5.18
CA HIS A 69 -0.92 1.29 3.73
C HIS A 69 -0.95 -0.19 3.32
N LEU A 70 -0.14 -1.00 3.98
CA LEU A 70 -0.05 -2.44 3.78
C LEU A 70 -0.93 -3.14 4.81
N ILE A 71 -1.96 -3.85 4.35
CA ILE A 71 -2.83 -4.67 5.19
C ILE A 71 -2.51 -6.15 4.91
N PRO A 72 -2.11 -6.92 5.93
CA PRO A 72 -1.83 -8.34 5.75
C PRO A 72 -3.12 -9.10 5.40
N TRP A 73 -3.05 -9.99 4.41
CA TRP A 73 -4.18 -10.84 4.02
C TRP A 73 -4.38 -12.03 4.97
N ASP A 74 -3.28 -12.59 5.49
CA ASP A 74 -3.28 -13.68 6.46
C ASP A 74 -1.95 -13.66 7.23
N GLU A 75 -1.92 -14.17 8.47
CA GLU A 75 -0.69 -14.25 9.30
C GLU A 75 0.42 -15.07 8.62
N LYS A 76 0.07 -15.96 7.68
CA LYS A 76 1.01 -16.85 6.98
C LYS A 76 1.55 -16.30 5.67
N ARG A 77 0.96 -15.24 5.12
CA ARG A 77 1.41 -14.66 3.84
C ARG A 77 2.18 -13.36 4.08
N GLU A 78 3.44 -13.34 3.65
CA GLU A 78 4.28 -12.14 3.67
C GLU A 78 3.75 -11.03 2.74
N GLN A 79 2.84 -11.35 1.83
CA GLN A 79 2.27 -10.40 0.87
C GLN A 79 0.82 -10.07 1.24
N GLY A 80 0.63 -8.84 1.70
CA GLY A 80 -0.67 -8.21 1.92
C GLY A 80 -1.19 -7.45 0.70
N PHE A 81 -2.29 -6.74 0.90
CA PHE A 81 -2.86 -5.82 -0.08
C PHE A 81 -2.65 -4.37 0.37
N TYR A 82 -2.79 -3.45 -0.58
CA TYR A 82 -2.64 -2.03 -0.31
C TYR A 82 -3.99 -1.36 -0.10
N ALA A 83 -4.08 -0.55 0.95
CA ALA A 83 -5.22 0.31 1.23
C ALA A 83 -4.81 1.78 1.19
N VAL A 84 -5.67 2.62 0.62
CA VAL A 84 -5.51 4.08 0.57
C VAL A 84 -6.81 4.74 1.00
N TRP A 85 -6.73 5.84 1.74
CA TRP A 85 -7.90 6.61 2.17
C TRP A 85 -7.63 8.11 2.14
N ASN A 86 -8.70 8.90 2.25
CA ASN A 86 -8.58 10.35 2.41
C ASN A 86 -7.95 10.67 3.78
N GLN A 87 -6.97 11.57 3.84
CA GLN A 87 -6.16 11.87 5.04
C GLN A 87 -5.14 10.80 5.43
N MET A 88 -4.81 9.86 4.53
CA MET A 88 -3.69 8.96 4.74
C MET A 88 -2.36 9.73 4.80
N PRO A 89 -1.45 9.41 5.75
CA PRO A 89 -0.13 10.01 5.79
C PRO A 89 0.69 9.69 4.53
N HIS A 90 1.69 10.53 4.26
CA HIS A 90 2.58 10.33 3.12
C HIS A 90 3.27 8.96 3.21
N TYR A 91 3.21 8.21 2.11
CA TYR A 91 3.86 6.91 1.97
C TYR A 91 4.76 6.87 0.74
N CYS A 92 5.71 5.94 0.77
CA CYS A 92 6.65 5.76 -0.31
C CYS A 92 6.05 4.88 -1.41
N ARG A 93 5.93 5.43 -2.64
CA ARG A 93 5.43 4.66 -3.79
C ARG A 93 6.41 3.59 -4.30
N TYR A 94 7.63 3.52 -3.77
CA TYR A 94 8.64 2.52 -4.17
C TYR A 94 8.63 1.30 -3.23
N CYS A 95 8.63 1.52 -1.92
CA CYS A 95 8.67 0.44 -0.93
C CYS A 95 7.37 0.24 -0.16
N HIS A 96 6.34 1.06 -0.41
CA HIS A 96 5.04 1.00 0.25
C HIS A 96 5.07 1.22 1.78
N GLU A 97 6.19 1.72 2.32
CA GLU A 97 6.33 2.08 3.73
C GLU A 97 5.87 3.53 3.99
N GLU A 98 5.36 3.78 5.19
CA GLU A 98 4.94 5.08 5.66
C GLU A 98 6.11 5.94 6.17
N GLY A 99 5.90 7.27 6.24
CA GLY A 99 6.85 8.21 6.85
C GLY A 99 7.89 8.82 5.91
N HIS A 100 7.94 8.42 4.63
CA HIS A 100 8.85 9.02 3.65
C HIS A 100 8.28 8.97 2.22
N VAL A 101 8.85 9.77 1.32
CA VAL A 101 8.50 9.78 -0.11
C VAL A 101 9.56 9.03 -0.93
N VAL A 102 9.27 8.71 -2.19
CA VAL A 102 10.18 7.96 -3.08
C VAL A 102 11.60 8.54 -3.13
N VAL A 103 11.72 9.87 -3.09
CA VAL A 103 13.01 10.57 -3.13
C VAL A 103 13.86 10.28 -1.90
N ASP A 104 13.23 10.12 -0.74
CA ASP A 104 13.90 9.85 0.54
C ASP A 104 13.95 8.35 0.88
N CYS A 105 13.47 7.48 -0.01
CA CYS A 105 13.40 6.06 0.26
C CYS A 105 14.79 5.42 0.39
N PRO A 106 15.12 4.81 1.56
CA PRO A 106 16.44 4.21 1.79
C PRO A 106 16.67 3.00 0.88
N LYS A 107 15.63 2.18 0.63
CA LYS A 107 15.70 1.03 -0.29
C LYS A 107 15.99 1.48 -1.73
N ARG A 108 15.39 2.59 -2.17
CA ARG A 108 15.66 3.17 -3.49
C ARG A 108 17.08 3.73 -3.58
N ARG A 109 17.55 4.43 -2.54
CA ARG A 109 18.90 4.97 -2.49
C ARG A 109 19.95 3.85 -2.51
N ALA A 110 19.74 2.79 -1.74
CA ALA A 110 20.61 1.60 -1.74
C ALA A 110 20.70 0.96 -3.13
N ARG A 111 19.59 0.88 -3.87
CA ARG A 111 19.55 0.33 -5.23
C ARG A 111 19.93 1.34 -6.33
N ALA A 112 20.18 2.60 -5.98
CA ALA A 112 20.53 3.61 -6.96
C ALA A 112 21.98 3.39 -7.42
N SER A 113 22.14 3.05 -8.70
CA SER A 113 23.44 2.98 -9.34
C SER A 113 23.89 4.35 -9.80
N CYS A 114 25.11 4.72 -9.42
CA CYS A 114 25.69 5.98 -9.82
C CYS A 114 26.09 5.93 -11.29
N TRP A 115 25.48 6.80 -12.10
CA TRP A 115 25.83 6.95 -13.53
C TRP A 115 27.25 7.47 -13.75
N ASN A 116 27.90 8.03 -12.72
CA ASN A 116 29.25 8.57 -12.79
C ASN A 116 30.34 7.52 -12.55
N CYS A 117 30.14 6.63 -11.58
CA CYS A 117 31.16 5.66 -11.15
C CYS A 117 30.72 4.20 -11.19
N GLY A 118 29.45 3.92 -11.50
CA GLY A 118 28.88 2.57 -11.60
C GLY A 118 28.55 1.90 -10.27
N ILE A 119 28.87 2.54 -9.12
CA ILE A 119 28.68 1.97 -7.78
C ILE A 119 27.24 2.20 -7.31
N ASP A 120 26.64 1.20 -6.67
CA ASP A 120 25.33 1.31 -6.02
C ASP A 120 25.36 2.12 -4.70
N GLY A 121 24.20 2.44 -4.16
CA GLY A 121 24.06 3.22 -2.92
C GLY A 121 23.99 4.74 -3.10
N HIS A 122 24.23 5.29 -4.30
CA HIS A 122 24.09 6.72 -4.56
C HIS A 122 23.81 7.04 -6.04
N ILE A 123 23.23 8.21 -6.29
CA ILE A 123 23.05 8.76 -7.64
C ILE A 123 24.24 9.66 -8.02
N ALA A 124 24.41 9.94 -9.32
CA ALA A 124 25.50 10.79 -9.83
C ALA A 124 25.54 12.19 -9.17
N ALA A 125 24.39 12.73 -8.76
CA ALA A 125 24.32 14.02 -8.06
C ALA A 125 24.93 14.00 -6.64
N SER A 126 25.04 12.82 -6.03
CA SER A 126 25.65 12.62 -4.70
C SER A 126 26.98 11.87 -4.79
N CYS A 127 27.58 11.82 -5.99
CA CYS A 127 28.88 11.19 -6.18
C CYS A 127 30.00 12.12 -5.72
N THR A 128 30.90 11.61 -4.87
CA THR A 128 32.09 12.33 -4.41
C THR A 128 33.24 12.27 -5.41
N ARG A 129 33.13 11.42 -6.44
CA ARG A 129 34.10 11.33 -7.52
C ARG A 129 33.85 12.46 -8.51
N ASP A 130 34.90 13.13 -8.94
CA ASP A 130 34.81 14.13 -10.00
C ASP A 130 34.07 13.56 -11.21
N LYS A 131 33.23 14.40 -11.84
CA LYS A 131 32.62 14.06 -13.12
C LYS A 131 33.77 13.75 -14.10
N PRO A 132 33.71 12.69 -14.91
CA PRO A 132 34.70 12.52 -15.96
C PRO A 132 34.60 13.79 -16.83
N SER A 133 35.65 14.60 -16.76
CA SER A 133 35.81 15.73 -17.66
C SER A 133 35.73 15.15 -19.07
N LYS A 134 34.76 15.66 -19.82
CA LYS A 134 34.49 15.27 -21.19
C LYS A 134 35.68 15.59 -22.09
#